data_AF-A0A8J5R4M5-F1
#
_entry.id   AF-A0A8J5R4M5-F1
#
_cell.length_a   1.000
_cell.length_b   1.000
_cell.length_c   1.000
_cell.angle_alpha   90.00
_cell.angle_beta   90.00
_cell.angle_gamma   90.00
#
_symmetry.space_group_name_H-M   'P 1'
#
loop_
_entity.id
_entity.type
_entity.pdbx_description
1 polymer ?
#
loop_
_entity_poly.entity_id
_entity_poly.type
_entity_poly.pdbx_seq_one_letter_code
_entity_poly.pdbx_strand_id
1 'polypeptide(L)'
;MSSVIKYQKWIYECQQLIYEAEIRKIRRKRILVALVLNEILMCKNKKNSKKQFWIHPLFKLRSDHGFFEAVFPTLSTHSYKFENYIRISISQFEKLLFLVGPMITKKNAVREPISAAARLLITLR
;
A
#
# COMPACT_ATOMS: atom_id res chain seq x y z
N MET A 1 36.96 40.10 -54.48
CA MET A 1 36.89 39.16 -53.32
C MET A 1 36.68 37.75 -53.85
N SER A 2 37.64 36.87 -53.56
CA SER A 2 37.88 35.58 -54.25
C SER A 2 36.75 34.56 -54.09
N SER A 3 36.42 33.85 -55.18
CA SER A 3 35.47 32.72 -55.23
C SER A 3 35.74 31.63 -54.18
N VAL A 4 37.00 31.50 -53.75
CA VAL A 4 37.47 30.58 -52.71
C VAL A 4 36.84 30.86 -51.34
N ILE A 5 36.68 32.14 -50.98
CA ILE A 5 36.10 32.55 -49.68
C ILE A 5 34.61 32.21 -49.64
N LYS A 6 33.89 32.38 -50.76
CA LYS A 6 32.48 31.98 -50.88
C LYS A 6 32.31 30.47 -50.76
N TYR A 7 33.21 29.70 -51.37
CA TYR A 7 33.19 28.23 -51.30
C TYR A 7 33.49 27.71 -49.89
N GLN A 8 34.50 28.27 -49.21
CA GLN A 8 34.81 27.93 -47.81
C GLN A 8 33.66 28.26 -46.86
N LYS A 9 33.00 29.41 -47.06
CA LYS A 9 31.80 29.78 -46.30
C LYS A 9 30.68 28.78 -46.50
N TRP A 10 30.44 28.35 -47.74
CA TRP A 10 29.43 27.34 -48.07
C TRP A 10 29.72 25.98 -47.40
N ILE A 11 30.99 25.52 -47.42
CA ILE A 11 31.39 24.29 -46.71
C ILE A 11 31.09 24.39 -45.22
N TYR A 12 31.43 25.51 -44.59
CA TYR A 12 31.18 25.73 -43.17
C TYR A 12 29.67 25.69 -42.85
N GLU A 13 28.85 26.33 -43.67
CA GLU A 13 27.39 26.30 -43.53
C GLU A 13 26.85 24.86 -43.66
N CYS A 14 27.32 24.08 -44.63
CA CYS A 14 26.95 22.67 -44.75
C CYS A 14 27.37 21.83 -43.53
N GLN A 15 28.57 22.06 -42.98
CA GLN A 15 29.04 21.38 -41.77
C GLN A 15 28.17 21.70 -40.55
N GLN A 16 27.78 22.98 -40.38
CA GLN A 16 26.88 23.39 -39.30
C GLN A 16 25.51 22.73 -39.43
N LEU A 17 24.93 22.68 -40.64
CA LEU A 17 23.65 22.03 -40.88
C LEU A 17 23.68 20.53 -40.56
N ILE A 18 24.76 19.84 -40.92
CA ILE A 18 24.96 18.42 -40.61
C ILE A 18 25.05 18.22 -39.09
N TYR A 19 25.87 19.01 -38.42
CA TYR A 19 26.06 18.96 -36.97
C TYR A 19 24.75 19.20 -36.21
N GLU A 20 23.97 20.21 -36.61
CA GLU A 20 22.65 20.46 -36.02
C GLU A 20 21.66 19.31 -36.25
N ALA A 21 21.69 18.68 -37.43
CA ALA A 21 20.84 17.55 -37.72
C ALA A 21 21.19 16.32 -36.84
N GLU A 22 22.47 16.10 -36.57
CA GLU A 22 22.95 15.07 -35.64
C GLU A 22 22.52 15.34 -34.20
N ILE A 23 22.67 16.59 -33.72
CA ILE A 23 22.16 17.00 -32.40
C ILE A 23 20.65 16.78 -32.32
N ARG A 24 19.90 17.17 -33.36
CA ARG A 24 18.45 16.96 -33.42
C ARG A 24 18.09 15.48 -33.32
N LYS A 25 18.82 14.60 -34.01
CA LYS A 25 18.64 13.13 -33.92
C LYS A 25 18.90 12.63 -32.49
N ILE A 26 19.98 13.08 -31.85
CA ILE A 26 20.32 12.69 -30.47
C ILE A 26 19.24 13.17 -29.49
N ARG A 27 18.79 14.43 -29.61
CA ARG A 27 17.70 14.99 -28.78
C ARG A 27 16.41 14.19 -28.93
N ARG A 28 16.01 13.85 -30.17
CA ARG A 28 14.83 13.02 -30.44
C ARG A 28 14.94 11.64 -29.80
N LYS A 29 16.10 10.98 -29.90
CA LYS A 29 16.35 9.69 -29.23
C LYS A 29 16.22 9.79 -27.72
N ARG A 30 16.78 10.83 -27.10
CA ARG A 30 16.66 11.06 -25.64
C ARG A 30 15.21 11.29 -25.21
N ILE A 31 14.46 12.09 -25.97
CA ILE A 31 13.02 12.32 -25.70
C ILE A 31 12.24 11.02 -25.80
N LEU A 32 12.46 10.22 -26.86
CA LEU A 32 11.81 8.92 -27.01
C LEU A 32 12.10 7.98 -25.83
N VAL A 33 13.36 7.90 -25.40
CA VAL A 33 13.73 7.09 -24.22
C VAL A 33 13.02 7.58 -22.96
N ALA A 34 12.97 8.89 -22.72
CA ALA A 34 12.28 9.46 -21.57
C ALA A 34 10.77 9.16 -21.58
N LEU A 35 10.12 9.22 -22.76
CA LEU A 35 8.70 8.89 -22.91
C LEU A 35 8.44 7.41 -22.59
N VAL A 36 9.25 6.50 -23.15
CA VAL A 36 9.12 5.05 -22.89
C VAL A 36 9.35 4.73 -21.42
N LEU A 37 10.39 5.32 -20.80
CA LEU A 37 10.64 5.14 -19.37
C LEU A 37 9.46 5.63 -18.52
N ASN A 38 8.89 6.79 -18.85
CA ASN A 38 7.72 7.32 -18.16
C ASN A 38 6.52 6.37 -18.28
N GLU A 39 6.22 5.84 -19.47
CA GLU A 39 5.14 4.86 -19.65
C GLU A 39 5.35 3.60 -18.80
N ILE A 40 6.57 3.05 -18.79
CA ILE A 40 6.90 1.86 -17.98
C ILE A 40 6.69 2.14 -16.49
N LEU A 41 7.16 3.29 -15.99
CA LEU A 41 6.98 3.70 -14.60
C LEU A 41 5.49 3.89 -14.25
N MET A 42 4.72 4.53 -15.12
CA MET A 42 3.29 4.74 -14.93
C MET A 42 2.51 3.41 -14.93
N CYS A 43 2.86 2.46 -15.79
CA CYS A 43 2.30 1.11 -15.80
C CYS A 43 2.63 0.34 -14.51
N LYS A 44 3.85 0.44 -13.99
CA LYS A 44 4.22 -0.16 -12.70
C LYS A 44 3.43 0.46 -11.54
N ASN A 45 3.33 1.79 -11.49
CA ASN A 45 2.57 2.49 -10.45
C ASN A 45 1.07 2.12 -10.48
N LYS A 46 0.47 2.01 -11.67
CA LYS A 46 -0.93 1.54 -11.82
C LYS A 46 -1.11 0.08 -11.39
N LYS A 47 -0.12 -0.80 -11.58
CA LYS A 47 -0.20 -2.19 -11.11
C LYS A 47 -0.06 -2.28 -9.60
N ASN A 48 0.83 -1.47 -9.00
CA ASN A 48 0.99 -1.39 -7.55
C ASN A 48 -0.23 -0.76 -6.87
N SER A 49 -0.89 0.23 -7.50
CA SER A 49 -2.10 0.84 -6.95
C SER A 49 -3.30 -0.12 -6.90
N LYS A 50 -3.33 -1.15 -7.77
CA LYS A 50 -4.38 -2.21 -7.72
C LYS A 50 -4.15 -3.25 -6.61
N LYS A 51 -2.93 -3.37 -6.08
CA LYS A 51 -2.62 -4.13 -4.85
C LYS A 51 -2.47 -3.18 -3.66
N GLN A 52 -3.43 -2.27 -3.50
CA GLN A 52 -3.25 -1.09 -2.67
C GLN A 52 -2.92 -1.44 -1.21
N PHE A 53 -3.56 -2.47 -0.64
CA PHE A 53 -3.28 -2.90 0.73
C PHE A 53 -3.51 -4.40 0.94
N TRP A 54 -2.53 -5.09 1.52
CA TRP A 54 -2.69 -6.46 2.07
C TRP A 54 -3.59 -6.47 3.33
N ILE A 55 -3.52 -5.39 4.11
CA ILE A 55 -4.45 -5.07 5.20
C ILE A 55 -4.87 -3.62 4.99
N HIS A 56 -6.15 -3.40 4.69
CA HIS A 56 -6.70 -2.06 4.49
C HIS A 56 -6.39 -1.17 5.72
N PRO A 57 -6.02 0.12 5.55
CA PRO A 57 -5.67 1.01 6.66
C PRO A 57 -6.73 1.04 7.77
N LEU A 58 -8.02 0.97 7.40
CA LEU A 58 -9.13 0.82 8.34
C LEU A 58 -8.94 -0.33 9.34
N PHE A 59 -8.46 -1.48 8.88
CA PHE A 59 -8.25 -2.65 9.75
C PHE A 59 -6.95 -2.59 10.56
N LYS A 60 -6.03 -1.67 10.23
CA LYS A 60 -4.87 -1.38 11.07
C LYS A 60 -5.28 -0.61 12.33
N LEU A 61 -6.34 0.20 12.24
CA LEU A 61 -6.91 0.94 13.38
C LEU A 61 -7.64 0.05 14.38
N ARG A 62 -7.69 -1.28 14.16
CA ARG A 62 -8.38 -2.22 15.06
C ARG A 62 -7.79 -2.22 16.47
N SER A 63 -6.48 -2.04 16.62
CA SER A 63 -5.85 -1.97 17.96
C SER A 63 -6.41 -0.80 18.79
N ASP A 64 -6.81 0.28 18.12
CA ASP A 64 -7.15 1.54 18.77
C ASP A 64 -8.67 1.77 18.83
N HIS A 65 -9.39 1.27 17.82
CA HIS A 65 -10.82 1.52 17.61
C HIS A 65 -11.63 0.23 17.47
N GLY A 66 -11.00 -0.94 17.56
CA GLY A 66 -11.69 -2.21 17.55
C GLY A 66 -12.61 -2.35 18.75
N PHE A 67 -13.76 -3.02 18.56
CA PHE A 67 -14.73 -3.20 19.64
C PHE A 67 -14.11 -3.86 20.89
N PHE A 68 -13.27 -4.86 20.68
CA PHE A 68 -12.60 -5.57 21.77
C PHE A 68 -11.61 -4.67 22.51
N GLU A 69 -10.87 -3.84 21.79
CA GLU A 69 -9.85 -3.00 22.38
C GLU A 69 -10.46 -1.74 23.03
N ALA A 70 -11.44 -1.11 22.38
CA ALA A 70 -12.01 0.17 22.81
C ALA A 70 -13.23 0.05 23.75
N VAL A 71 -14.09 -0.96 23.57
CA VAL A 71 -15.40 -1.01 24.27
C VAL A 71 -15.46 -2.13 25.30
N PHE A 72 -14.89 -3.30 25.00
CA PHE A 72 -14.95 -4.46 25.90
C PHE A 72 -14.43 -4.18 27.32
N PRO A 73 -13.31 -3.44 27.54
CA PRO A 73 -12.84 -3.15 28.90
C PRO A 73 -13.91 -2.43 29.73
N THR A 74 -14.53 -1.39 29.18
CA THR A 74 -15.62 -0.65 29.84
C THR A 74 -16.90 -1.46 29.95
N LEU A 75 -17.20 -2.33 28.99
CA LEU A 75 -18.37 -3.22 29.07
C LEU A 75 -18.18 -4.25 30.21
N SER A 76 -16.97 -4.78 30.36
CA SER A 76 -16.63 -5.81 31.35
C SER A 76 -16.71 -5.31 32.80
N THR A 77 -16.64 -4.00 33.05
CA THR A 77 -16.85 -3.45 34.41
C THR A 77 -18.33 -3.38 34.80
N HIS A 78 -19.25 -3.62 33.87
CA HIS A 78 -20.69 -3.52 34.09
C HIS A 78 -21.40 -4.85 33.84
N SER A 79 -21.46 -5.73 34.86
CA SER A 79 -22.02 -7.10 34.73
C SER A 79 -23.37 -7.16 34.01
N TYR A 80 -24.33 -6.31 34.41
CA TYR A 80 -25.66 -6.30 33.79
C TYR A 80 -25.62 -5.94 32.30
N LYS A 81 -24.78 -4.96 31.91
CA LYS A 81 -24.64 -4.57 30.49
C LYS A 81 -23.93 -5.66 29.71
N PHE A 82 -22.89 -6.24 30.32
CA PHE A 82 -22.13 -7.34 29.72
C PHE A 82 -23.04 -8.52 29.41
N GLU A 83 -23.82 -8.97 30.39
CA GLU A 83 -24.77 -10.09 30.24
C GLU A 83 -25.84 -9.79 29.20
N ASN A 84 -26.42 -8.59 29.21
CA ASN A 84 -27.41 -8.19 28.21
C ASN A 84 -26.82 -8.18 26.79
N TYR A 85 -25.54 -7.87 26.66
CA TYR A 85 -24.90 -7.71 25.37
C TYR A 85 -24.30 -9.01 24.82
N ILE A 86 -23.57 -9.75 25.66
CA ILE A 86 -22.85 -10.99 25.31
C ILE A 86 -23.71 -12.24 25.58
N ARG A 87 -24.86 -12.10 26.26
CA ARG A 87 -25.82 -13.17 26.58
C ARG A 87 -25.28 -14.28 27.50
N ILE A 88 -24.11 -14.05 28.10
CA ILE A 88 -23.53 -14.86 29.18
C ILE A 88 -22.86 -13.95 30.19
N SER A 89 -22.67 -14.44 31.41
CA SER A 89 -21.95 -13.69 32.45
C SER A 89 -20.46 -13.56 32.12
N ILE A 90 -19.79 -12.59 32.76
CA ILE A 90 -18.34 -12.40 32.64
C ILE A 90 -17.60 -13.67 33.08
N SER A 91 -18.03 -14.27 34.19
CA SER A 91 -17.42 -15.52 34.69
C SER A 91 -17.61 -16.70 33.73
N GLN A 92 -18.76 -16.80 33.07
CA GLN A 92 -18.99 -17.80 32.02
C GLN A 92 -18.10 -17.54 30.81
N PHE A 93 -17.95 -16.28 30.40
CA PHE A 93 -17.07 -15.89 29.30
C PHE A 93 -15.61 -16.26 29.59
N GLU A 94 -15.10 -15.91 30.78
CA GLU A 94 -13.74 -16.25 31.20
C GLU A 94 -13.51 -17.75 31.28
N LYS A 95 -14.47 -18.50 31.85
CA LYS A 95 -14.40 -19.97 31.92
C LYS A 95 -14.40 -20.59 30.53
N LEU A 96 -15.24 -20.09 29.62
CA LEU A 96 -15.29 -20.55 28.25
C LEU A 96 -13.97 -20.25 27.54
N LEU A 97 -13.46 -19.02 27.68
CA LEU A 97 -12.18 -18.59 27.12
C LEU A 97 -11.02 -19.45 27.64
N PHE A 98 -11.02 -19.83 28.91
CA PHE A 98 -10.01 -20.72 29.46
C PHE A 98 -10.03 -22.10 28.77
N LEU A 99 -11.22 -22.65 28.53
CA LEU A 99 -11.40 -23.96 27.90
C LEU A 99 -11.06 -23.94 26.40
N VAL A 100 -11.56 -22.96 25.65
CA VAL A 100 -11.42 -22.92 24.18
C VAL A 100 -10.22 -22.10 23.71
N GLY A 101 -9.71 -21.21 24.55
CA GLY A 101 -8.60 -20.30 24.25
C GLY A 101 -7.39 -20.98 23.62
N PRO A 102 -6.87 -22.08 24.19
CA PRO A 102 -5.75 -22.81 23.60
C PRO A 102 -6.02 -23.33 22.18
N MET A 103 -7.27 -23.66 21.86
CA MET A 103 -7.68 -24.20 20.57
C MET A 103 -7.91 -23.10 19.51
N ILE A 104 -8.40 -21.93 19.93
CA ILE A 104 -8.71 -20.82 19.03
C ILE A 104 -7.58 -19.79 18.90
N THR A 105 -6.53 -19.89 19.73
CA THR A 105 -5.35 -19.03 19.64
C THR A 105 -4.54 -19.37 18.39
N LYS A 106 -4.32 -18.39 17.51
CA LYS A 106 -3.44 -18.56 16.35
C LYS A 106 -1.98 -18.31 16.76
N LYS A 107 -1.13 -19.34 16.64
CA LYS A 107 0.31 -19.25 16.90
C LYS A 107 1.10 -18.76 15.69
N ASN A 108 0.77 -19.26 14.50
CA ASN A 108 1.46 -18.94 13.26
C ASN A 108 0.53 -18.15 12.35
N ALA A 109 0.82 -16.87 12.17
CA ALA A 109 0.08 -16.02 11.24
C ALA A 109 1.02 -15.03 10.56
N VAL A 110 0.84 -14.87 9.24
CA VAL A 110 1.57 -13.89 8.42
C VAL A 110 1.20 -12.44 8.82
N ARG A 111 0.08 -12.26 9.51
CA ARG A 111 -0.39 -11.00 10.08
C ARG A 111 -0.66 -11.17 11.56
N GLU A 112 -0.70 -10.08 12.29
CA GLU A 112 -1.06 -10.09 13.71
C GLU A 112 -2.40 -10.83 13.93
N PRO A 113 -2.40 -11.91 14.72
CA PRO A 113 -3.60 -12.69 14.97
C PRO A 113 -4.58 -11.91 15.86
N ILE A 114 -5.88 -12.09 15.60
CA ILE A 114 -6.91 -11.63 16.54
C ILE A 114 -6.80 -12.50 17.80
N SER A 115 -6.79 -11.87 18.97
CA SER A 115 -6.67 -12.56 20.26
C SER A 115 -7.81 -13.56 20.47
N ALA A 116 -7.56 -14.63 21.23
CA ALA A 116 -8.58 -15.63 21.52
C ALA A 116 -9.84 -15.02 22.16
N ALA A 117 -9.65 -14.07 23.08
CA ALA A 117 -10.74 -13.35 23.74
C ALA A 117 -11.58 -12.55 22.72
N ALA A 118 -10.93 -11.78 21.84
CA ALA A 118 -11.63 -11.02 20.81
C ALA A 118 -12.38 -11.94 19.83
N ARG A 119 -11.78 -13.08 19.46
CA ARG A 119 -12.45 -14.09 18.62
C ARG A 119 -13.67 -14.67 19.30
N LEU A 120 -13.55 -15.08 20.55
CA LEU A 120 -14.65 -15.62 21.33
C LEU A 120 -15.79 -14.60 21.47
N LEU A 121 -15.43 -13.34 21.73
CA LEU A 121 -16.38 -12.24 21.83
C LEU A 121 -17.18 -12.02 20.54
N ILE A 122 -16.50 -12.06 19.39
CA ILE A 122 -17.16 -11.93 18.08
C ILE A 122 -18.09 -13.11 17.80
N THR A 123 -17.73 -14.32 18.26
CA THR A 123 -18.55 -15.53 18.02
C THR A 123 -19.79 -15.64 18.90
N LEU A 124 -19.75 -15.11 20.13
CA LEU A 124 -20.87 -15.20 21.07
C LEU A 124 -21.96 -14.15 20.81
N ARG A 125 -21.61 -13.10 20.06
CA ARG A 125 -22.45 -11.93 19.85
C ARG A 125 -23.44 -12.11 18.71
#